data_AF-A0A2A9FSA1-F1
#
_entry.id   AF-A0A2A9FSA1-F1
#
_cell.length_a   1.000
_cell.length_b   1.000
_cell.length_c   1.000
_cell.angle_alpha   90.00
_cell.angle_beta   90.00
_cell.angle_gamma   90.00
#
_symmetry.space_group_name_H-M   'P 1'
#
loop_
_entity.id
_entity.type
_entity.pdbx_description
1 polymer ?
#
loop_
_entity_poly.entity_id
_entity_poly.type
_entity_poly.pdbx_seq_one_letter_code
_entity_poly.pdbx_strand_id
1 'polypeptide(L)'
;MPVIVIKGNIFTSNCQTIVNTVNCVGVMGAGIALECRLRYPDMFERYVQLCDAGQIEIGKLWIYKSDRWVLNFPTKKHWKYPSKIEFLEAGLEKFVDTYRDKGVESIAFPLLGADKGGIPPQDSLSVMRRYLEDLDINIEIYQYDPSAKDDLFAVTKAWMLSKDASELSRLAGIRPQYVAKVLEAIERPDIAQLNQLARVNGIGIRTMESIFRASRSVGPEGGGDHNASGQGTLPL
;
A
#
# COMPACT_ATOMS: atom_id res chain seq x y z
N MET A 1 -24.31 5.08 -0.36
CA MET A 1 -24.16 3.78 -1.05
C MET A 1 -23.74 2.72 -0.03
N PRO A 2 -24.02 1.41 -0.18
CA PRO A 2 -23.69 0.44 0.86
C PRO A 2 -22.17 0.25 0.99
N VAL A 3 -21.68 0.17 2.23
CA VAL A 3 -20.35 -0.34 2.54
C VAL A 3 -20.31 -1.84 2.24
N ILE A 4 -19.37 -2.27 1.39
CA ILE A 4 -19.21 -3.69 1.02
C ILE A 4 -17.99 -4.26 1.72
N VAL A 5 -18.15 -5.39 2.40
CA VAL A 5 -17.01 -6.12 3.00
C VAL A 5 -16.55 -7.20 2.04
N ILE A 6 -15.27 -7.16 1.67
CA ILE A 6 -14.66 -8.04 0.67
C ILE A 6 -13.52 -8.81 1.31
N LYS A 7 -13.45 -10.12 1.10
CA LYS A 7 -12.26 -10.90 1.41
C LYS A 7 -11.35 -10.94 0.19
N GLY A 8 -10.14 -10.39 0.27
CA GLY A 8 -9.27 -10.31 -0.89
C GLY A 8 -8.03 -9.42 -0.72
N ASN A 9 -7.53 -8.91 -1.85
CA ASN A 9 -6.42 -7.97 -1.92
C ASN A 9 -6.95 -6.57 -2.30
N ILE A 10 -6.74 -5.59 -1.43
CA ILE A 10 -7.20 -4.21 -1.65
C ILE A 10 -6.65 -3.58 -2.92
N PHE A 11 -5.46 -4.00 -3.37
CA PHE A 11 -4.85 -3.45 -4.58
C PHE A 11 -5.56 -3.87 -5.87
N THR A 12 -6.44 -4.87 -5.83
CA THR A 12 -7.29 -5.23 -6.97
C THR A 12 -8.64 -4.51 -6.96
N SER A 13 -8.88 -3.59 -6.01
CA SER A 13 -10.08 -2.74 -6.00
C SER A 13 -10.14 -1.86 -7.26
N ASN A 14 -11.36 -1.50 -7.67
CA ASN A 14 -11.61 -0.51 -8.71
C ASN A 14 -11.90 0.89 -8.14
N CYS A 15 -11.86 1.07 -6.81
CA CYS A 15 -12.02 2.37 -6.19
C CYS A 15 -10.92 3.35 -6.65
N GLN A 16 -11.31 4.61 -6.79
CA GLN A 16 -10.41 5.73 -7.11
C GLN A 16 -9.30 5.87 -6.07
N THR A 17 -9.65 5.71 -4.79
CA THR A 17 -8.73 5.85 -3.66
C THR A 17 -8.56 4.51 -2.92
N ILE A 18 -7.33 4.19 -2.53
CA ILE A 18 -7.04 3.11 -1.58
C ILE A 18 -6.45 3.68 -0.29
N VAL A 19 -6.75 3.05 0.84
CA VAL A 19 -6.19 3.47 2.13
C VAL A 19 -4.93 2.70 2.46
N ASN A 20 -3.85 3.43 2.71
CA ASN A 20 -2.60 2.92 3.25
C ASN A 20 -2.53 3.18 4.76
N THR A 21 -2.43 2.13 5.58
CA THR A 21 -2.25 2.32 7.02
C THR A 21 -0.78 2.59 7.35
N VAL A 22 -0.51 3.77 7.90
CA VAL A 22 0.86 4.26 8.13
C VAL A 22 1.14 4.53 9.61
N ASN A 23 2.41 4.81 9.92
CA ASN A 23 2.80 5.40 11.18
C ASN A 23 3.12 6.90 11.02
N CYS A 24 3.58 7.55 12.07
CA CYS A 24 3.97 8.96 12.05
C CYS A 24 5.48 9.18 11.90
N VAL A 25 6.29 8.13 11.72
CA VAL A 25 7.77 8.18 11.79
C VAL A 25 8.47 7.73 10.51
N GLY A 26 7.79 7.79 9.36
CA GLY A 26 8.45 7.61 8.06
C GLY A 26 8.81 6.16 7.70
N VAL A 27 8.29 5.14 8.40
CA VAL A 27 8.65 3.74 8.12
C VAL A 27 7.54 2.98 7.39
N MET A 28 7.82 2.39 6.23
CA MET A 28 6.93 1.46 5.53
C MET A 28 7.66 0.13 5.28
N GLY A 29 7.68 -0.74 6.29
CA GLY A 29 8.53 -1.95 6.30
C GLY A 29 7.80 -3.29 6.25
N ALA A 30 6.48 -3.32 6.43
CA ALA A 30 5.69 -4.55 6.37
C ALA A 30 4.23 -4.27 5.97
N GLY A 31 3.48 -5.33 5.65
CA GLY A 31 2.05 -5.28 5.38
C GLY A 31 1.70 -4.38 4.18
N ILE A 32 0.52 -3.75 4.24
CA ILE A 32 0.04 -2.84 3.20
C ILE A 32 0.95 -1.62 2.99
N ALA A 33 1.60 -1.13 4.05
CA ALA A 33 2.52 0.00 3.96
C ALA A 33 3.74 -0.34 3.10
N LEU A 34 4.35 -1.51 3.31
CA LEU A 34 5.45 -1.97 2.44
C LEU A 34 4.99 -2.08 0.99
N GLU A 35 3.77 -2.57 0.77
CA GLU A 35 3.28 -2.74 -0.58
C GLU A 35 3.00 -1.40 -1.27
N CYS A 36 2.45 -0.42 -0.55
CA CYS A 36 2.31 0.95 -1.05
C CYS A 36 3.68 1.57 -1.33
N ARG A 37 4.71 1.31 -0.52
CA ARG A 37 6.08 1.74 -0.81
C ARG A 37 6.64 1.14 -2.10
N LEU A 38 6.37 -0.13 -2.36
CA LEU A 38 6.80 -0.78 -3.61
C LEU A 38 6.03 -0.18 -4.80
N ARG A 39 4.71 -0.08 -4.71
CA ARG A 39 3.81 0.42 -5.77
C ARG A 39 4.01 1.91 -6.09
N TYR A 40 4.26 2.73 -5.07
CA TYR A 40 4.30 4.19 -5.15
C TYR A 40 5.58 4.73 -4.49
N PRO A 41 6.77 4.55 -5.10
CA PRO A 41 8.04 4.96 -4.50
C PRO A 41 8.10 6.47 -4.22
N ASP A 42 7.62 7.32 -5.14
CA ASP A 42 7.61 8.78 -4.96
C ASP A 42 6.69 9.22 -3.82
N MET A 43 5.57 8.50 -3.62
CA MET A 43 4.67 8.71 -2.48
C MET A 43 5.40 8.40 -1.17
N PHE A 44 6.15 7.30 -1.12
CA PHE A 44 6.92 6.93 0.06
C PHE A 44 8.01 7.96 0.39
N GLU A 45 8.76 8.44 -0.61
CA GLU A 45 9.78 9.48 -0.40
C GLU A 45 9.18 10.76 0.20
N ARG A 46 8.03 11.18 -0.33
CA ARG A 46 7.31 12.34 0.20
C ARG A 46 6.71 12.09 1.57
N TYR A 47 6.17 10.90 1.83
CA TYR A 47 5.69 10.52 3.16
C TYR A 47 6.79 10.63 4.22
N VAL A 48 8.01 10.19 3.92
CA VAL A 48 9.16 10.34 4.83
C VAL A 48 9.41 11.81 5.14
N GLN A 49 9.46 12.68 4.13
CA GLN A 49 9.66 14.12 4.32
C GLN A 49 8.55 14.76 5.17
N LEU A 50 7.28 14.35 4.97
CA LEU A 50 6.15 14.84 5.76
C LEU A 50 6.23 14.36 7.22
N CYS A 51 6.68 13.13 7.47
CA CYS A 51 6.93 12.64 8.82
C CYS A 51 8.07 13.40 9.50
N ASP A 52 9.19 13.62 8.81
CA ASP A 52 10.34 14.37 9.34
C ASP A 52 9.97 15.82 9.67
N ALA A 53 9.03 16.41 8.92
CA ALA A 53 8.47 17.73 9.18
C ALA A 53 7.35 17.76 10.24
N GLY A 54 7.00 16.63 10.86
CA GLY A 54 5.93 16.54 11.86
C GLY A 54 4.52 16.77 11.30
N GLN A 55 4.32 16.60 9.99
CA GLN A 55 3.06 16.88 9.31
C GLN A 55 2.13 15.65 9.24
N ILE A 56 2.62 14.47 9.62
CA ILE A 56 1.82 13.24 9.75
C ILE A 56 1.65 12.91 11.22
N GLU A 57 0.43 13.02 11.72
CA GLU A 57 0.05 12.71 13.11
C GLU A 57 -1.27 11.93 13.13
N ILE A 58 -1.62 11.34 14.27
CA ILE A 58 -2.93 10.70 14.43
C ILE A 58 -4.04 11.72 14.13
N GLY A 59 -5.00 11.34 13.28
CA GLY A 59 -6.07 12.23 12.81
C GLY A 59 -5.69 13.16 11.66
N LYS A 60 -4.41 13.23 11.24
CA LYS A 60 -3.97 13.99 10.05
C LYS A 60 -3.75 13.03 8.88
N LEU A 61 -4.72 13.01 7.98
CA LEU A 61 -4.67 12.15 6.80
C LEU A 61 -3.87 12.83 5.68
N TRP A 62 -3.27 12.05 4.78
CA TRP A 62 -2.59 12.63 3.61
C TRP A 62 -2.95 11.87 2.33
N ILE A 63 -3.53 12.57 1.36
CA ILE A 63 -3.85 12.01 0.04
C ILE A 63 -2.68 12.27 -0.91
N TYR A 64 -2.13 11.19 -1.45
CA TYR A 64 -1.26 11.22 -2.61
C TYR A 64 -2.09 10.95 -3.87
N LYS A 65 -2.05 11.89 -4.83
CA LYS A 65 -2.80 11.82 -6.09
C LYS A 65 -1.88 11.43 -7.24
N SER A 66 -2.20 10.32 -7.89
CA SER A 66 -1.61 9.82 -9.14
C SER A 66 -2.72 9.10 -9.94
N ASP A 67 -2.39 8.17 -10.83
CA ASP A 67 -3.38 7.36 -11.57
C ASP A 67 -4.37 6.63 -10.64
N ARG A 68 -3.89 6.23 -9.46
CA ARG A 68 -4.72 5.70 -8.36
C ARG A 68 -4.34 6.40 -7.07
N TRP A 69 -5.31 6.97 -6.36
CA TRP A 69 -5.04 7.77 -5.18
C TRP A 69 -4.75 6.89 -3.97
N VAL A 70 -3.87 7.38 -3.10
CA VAL A 70 -3.52 6.70 -1.85
C VAL A 70 -3.78 7.64 -0.68
N LEU A 71 -4.75 7.31 0.16
CA LEU A 71 -5.00 7.98 1.43
C LEU A 71 -4.11 7.33 2.51
N ASN A 72 -3.07 8.03 2.91
CA ASN A 72 -2.22 7.62 4.02
C ASN A 72 -2.92 7.96 5.34
N PHE A 73 -3.27 6.90 6.08
CA PHE A 73 -4.07 6.93 7.29
C PHE A 73 -3.21 6.52 8.49
N PRO A 74 -2.80 7.46 9.36
CA PRO A 74 -1.99 7.14 10.52
C PRO A 74 -2.77 6.32 11.54
N THR A 75 -2.41 5.04 11.67
CA THR A 75 -2.99 4.12 12.66
C THR A 75 -2.02 3.85 13.81
N LYS A 76 -0.80 4.38 13.75
CA LYS A 76 0.24 4.15 14.76
C LYS A 76 1.09 5.41 14.92
N LYS A 77 1.46 5.78 16.14
CA LYS A 77 2.47 6.84 16.32
C LYS A 77 3.85 6.37 15.88
N HIS A 78 4.29 5.23 16.38
CA HIS A 78 5.54 4.58 16.00
C HIS A 78 5.26 3.13 15.60
N TRP A 79 5.97 2.61 14.59
CA TRP A 79 5.72 1.28 14.04
C TRP A 79 5.90 0.12 15.05
N LYS A 80 6.69 0.35 16.11
CA LYS A 80 6.96 -0.62 17.21
C LYS A 80 5.79 -0.83 18.19
N TYR A 81 4.91 0.14 18.36
CA TYR A 81 3.82 0.08 19.36
C TYR A 81 2.51 -0.37 18.71
N PRO A 82 1.51 -0.87 19.44
CA PRO A 82 0.21 -1.23 18.85
C PRO A 82 -0.58 0.00 18.35
N SER A 83 -1.62 -0.26 17.57
CA SER A 83 -2.67 0.72 17.24
C SER A 83 -3.62 0.87 18.43
N LYS A 84 -4.50 1.87 18.38
CA LYS A 84 -5.58 2.07 19.35
C LYS A 84 -6.88 2.44 18.66
N ILE A 85 -8.03 2.15 19.27
CA ILE A 85 -9.34 2.50 18.72
C ILE A 85 -9.45 4.01 18.53
N GLU A 86 -8.95 4.79 19.49
CA GLU A 86 -8.95 6.26 19.39
C GLU A 86 -8.18 6.79 18.16
N PHE A 87 -7.19 6.05 17.66
CA PHE A 87 -6.44 6.45 16.46
C PHE A 87 -7.26 6.27 15.19
N LEU A 88 -8.08 5.21 15.16
CA LEU A 88 -9.01 4.94 14.07
C LEU A 88 -10.12 5.98 14.05
N GLU A 89 -10.72 6.25 15.21
CA GLU A 89 -11.81 7.23 15.33
C GLU A 89 -11.36 8.61 14.88
N ALA A 90 -10.21 9.10 15.36
CA ALA A 90 -9.68 10.40 14.94
C ALA A 90 -9.45 10.51 13.42
N GLY A 91 -8.93 9.46 12.79
CA GLY A 91 -8.74 9.45 11.34
C GLY A 91 -10.04 9.28 10.55
N LEU A 92 -11.01 8.52 11.06
CA LEU A 92 -12.31 8.32 10.40
C LEU A 92 -13.16 9.58 10.50
N GLU A 93 -13.19 10.25 11.65
CA GLU A 93 -13.82 11.56 11.83
C GLU A 93 -13.27 12.56 10.81
N LYS A 94 -11.93 12.67 10.73
CA LYS A 94 -11.29 13.54 9.73
C LYS A 94 -11.66 13.18 8.30
N PHE A 95 -11.76 11.89 7.98
CA PHE A 95 -12.17 11.43 6.66
C PHE A 95 -13.60 11.87 6.33
N VAL A 96 -14.56 11.60 7.23
CA VAL A 96 -15.96 12.01 7.09
C VAL A 96 -16.09 13.50 6.85
N ASP A 97 -15.31 14.31 7.57
CA ASP A 97 -15.36 15.77 7.47
C ASP A 97 -14.80 16.32 6.16
N THR A 98 -13.91 15.60 5.48
CA THR A 98 -13.10 16.19 4.39
C THR A 98 -13.17 15.46 3.06
N TYR A 99 -13.71 14.24 2.99
CA TYR A 99 -13.61 13.41 1.78
C TYR A 99 -14.22 14.09 0.53
N ARG A 100 -15.37 14.77 0.68
CA ARG A 100 -16.04 15.49 -0.42
C ARG A 100 -15.18 16.63 -0.95
N ASP A 101 -14.71 17.50 -0.06
CA ASP A 101 -13.88 18.66 -0.41
C ASP A 101 -12.55 18.26 -1.03
N LYS A 102 -12.07 17.05 -0.73
CA LYS A 102 -10.83 16.49 -1.30
C LYS A 102 -11.05 15.71 -2.60
N GLY A 103 -12.30 15.50 -2.99
CA GLY A 103 -12.71 14.86 -4.24
C GLY A 103 -12.62 13.34 -4.21
N VAL A 104 -12.79 12.71 -3.03
CA VAL A 104 -12.85 11.24 -2.92
C VAL A 104 -14.25 10.78 -3.31
N GLU A 105 -14.35 10.07 -4.44
CA GLU A 105 -15.62 9.59 -4.99
C GLU A 105 -15.88 8.10 -4.72
N SER A 106 -14.80 7.34 -4.51
CA SER A 106 -14.85 5.93 -4.08
C SER A 106 -13.56 5.55 -3.38
N ILE A 107 -13.67 4.68 -2.37
CA ILE A 107 -12.52 4.34 -1.53
C ILE A 107 -12.55 2.90 -1.02
N ALA A 108 -11.40 2.24 -1.10
CA ALA A 108 -11.17 0.95 -0.48
C ALA A 108 -10.33 1.11 0.78
N PHE A 109 -10.82 0.59 1.90
CA PHE A 109 -10.12 0.52 3.18
C PHE A 109 -9.64 -0.90 3.46
N PRO A 110 -8.45 -1.12 4.05
CA PRO A 110 -8.18 -2.34 4.78
C PRO A 110 -8.88 -2.27 6.15
N LEU A 111 -8.96 -3.38 6.87
CA LEU A 111 -9.24 -3.31 8.30
C LEU A 111 -8.18 -2.44 9.00
N LEU A 112 -8.61 -1.35 9.62
CA LEU A 112 -7.71 -0.38 10.23
C LEU A 112 -7.18 -0.89 11.58
N GLY A 113 -5.88 -0.74 11.84
CA GLY A 113 -5.26 -1.07 13.12
C GLY A 113 -5.33 -2.56 13.54
N ALA A 114 -5.85 -3.45 12.69
CA ALA A 114 -5.79 -4.90 12.85
C ALA A 114 -4.36 -5.41 12.56
N ASP A 115 -4.17 -6.70 12.23
CA ASP A 115 -2.86 -7.31 11.92
C ASP A 115 -1.70 -6.77 12.80
N LYS A 116 -0.81 -5.92 12.25
CA LYS A 116 0.34 -5.33 12.96
C LYS A 116 0.01 -4.26 14.01
N GLY A 117 -1.24 -3.83 14.09
CA GLY A 117 -1.76 -2.90 15.08
C GLY A 117 -2.41 -3.60 16.28
N GLY A 118 -2.82 -4.87 16.14
CA GLY A 118 -3.33 -5.68 17.25
C GLY A 118 -4.79 -5.45 17.64
N ILE A 119 -5.54 -4.58 16.94
CA ILE A 119 -6.98 -4.43 17.16
C ILE A 119 -7.71 -5.65 16.60
N PRO A 120 -8.64 -6.28 17.35
CA PRO A 120 -9.43 -7.38 16.83
C PRO A 120 -10.18 -6.98 15.54
N PRO A 121 -10.19 -7.83 14.48
CA PRO A 121 -10.85 -7.52 13.21
C PRO A 121 -12.31 -7.06 13.33
N GLN A 122 -13.07 -7.67 14.26
CA GLN A 122 -14.48 -7.34 14.47
C GLN A 122 -14.66 -5.96 15.12
N ASP A 123 -13.77 -5.60 16.05
CA ASP A 123 -13.79 -4.28 16.69
C ASP A 123 -13.44 -3.19 15.67
N SER A 124 -12.38 -3.42 14.87
CA SER A 124 -11.99 -2.54 13.77
C SER A 124 -13.14 -2.33 12.78
N LEU A 125 -13.77 -3.42 12.31
CA LEU A 125 -14.90 -3.36 11.40
C LEU A 125 -16.10 -2.61 12.01
N SER A 126 -16.40 -2.87 13.28
CA SER A 126 -17.51 -2.20 13.99
C SER A 126 -17.26 -0.69 14.09
N VAL A 127 -16.03 -0.27 14.42
CA VAL A 127 -15.65 1.15 14.43
C VAL A 127 -15.80 1.75 13.05
N MET A 128 -15.26 1.11 12.01
CA MET A 128 -15.31 1.62 10.64
C MET A 128 -16.75 1.80 10.15
N ARG A 129 -17.62 0.82 10.38
CA ARG A 129 -19.03 0.87 9.96
C ARG A 129 -19.77 2.08 10.53
N ARG A 130 -19.57 2.38 11.82
CA ARG A 130 -20.19 3.55 12.49
C ARG A 130 -19.91 4.89 11.78
N TYR A 131 -18.75 5.03 11.15
CA TYR A 131 -18.37 6.27 10.46
C TYR A 131 -18.63 6.24 8.95
N LEU A 132 -18.61 5.05 8.34
CA LEU A 132 -18.59 4.92 6.88
C LEU A 132 -19.94 4.53 6.27
N GLU A 133 -20.84 3.88 7.02
CA GLU A 133 -22.10 3.35 6.46
C GLU A 133 -23.05 4.41 5.91
N ASP A 134 -23.05 5.62 6.49
CA ASP A 134 -23.94 6.71 6.10
C ASP A 134 -23.35 7.62 5.00
N LEU A 135 -22.15 7.29 4.48
CA LEU A 135 -21.51 8.10 3.44
C LEU A 135 -22.09 7.80 2.05
N ASP A 136 -22.25 8.85 1.25
CA ASP A 136 -22.80 8.76 -0.10
C ASP A 136 -21.72 8.56 -1.17
N ILE A 137 -20.84 7.60 -0.95
CA ILE A 137 -19.79 7.17 -1.88
C ILE A 137 -19.64 5.65 -1.85
N ASN A 138 -19.06 5.06 -2.89
CA ASN A 138 -18.74 3.64 -2.89
C ASN A 138 -17.59 3.36 -1.93
N ILE A 139 -17.83 2.50 -0.93
CA ILE A 139 -16.84 2.13 0.08
C ILE A 139 -16.69 0.61 0.13
N GLU A 140 -15.46 0.15 -0.05
CA GLU A 140 -15.07 -1.25 0.10
C GLU A 140 -14.22 -1.40 1.37
N ILE A 141 -14.49 -2.40 2.20
CA ILE A 141 -13.66 -2.77 3.35
C ILE A 141 -13.08 -4.16 3.10
N TYR A 142 -11.75 -4.22 2.99
CA TYR A 142 -11.01 -5.43 2.70
C TYR A 142 -10.59 -6.17 3.98
N GLN A 143 -11.08 -7.39 4.12
CA GLN A 143 -10.49 -8.43 4.95
C GLN A 143 -9.40 -9.13 4.14
N TYR A 144 -8.15 -8.95 4.58
CA TYR A 144 -6.99 -9.42 3.84
C TYR A 144 -7.01 -10.95 3.64
N ASP A 145 -6.85 -11.37 2.40
CA ASP A 145 -6.62 -12.76 2.03
C ASP A 145 -5.19 -12.94 1.50
N PRO A 146 -4.32 -13.71 2.18
CA PRO A 146 -2.95 -13.92 1.73
C PRO A 146 -2.84 -14.74 0.43
N SER A 147 -3.90 -15.41 0.02
CA SER A 147 -3.95 -16.20 -1.22
C SER A 147 -4.59 -15.46 -2.40
N ALA A 148 -5.15 -14.27 -2.15
CA ALA A 148 -5.77 -13.49 -3.21
C ALA A 148 -4.73 -13.05 -4.25
N LYS A 149 -5.18 -12.96 -5.50
CA LYS A 149 -4.37 -12.48 -6.62
C LYS A 149 -3.85 -11.07 -6.32
N ASP A 150 -2.62 -10.83 -6.74
CA ASP A 150 -2.02 -9.51 -6.79
C ASP A 150 -1.68 -9.18 -8.25
N ASP A 151 -2.23 -8.08 -8.74
CA ASP A 151 -2.07 -7.62 -10.12
C ASP A 151 -0.60 -7.41 -10.48
N LEU A 152 0.13 -6.81 -9.56
CA LEU A 152 1.50 -6.38 -9.76
C LEU A 152 2.50 -7.51 -9.59
N PHE A 153 2.28 -8.38 -8.62
CA PHE A 153 3.02 -9.63 -8.45
C PHE A 153 2.89 -10.49 -9.70
N ALA A 154 1.68 -10.63 -10.27
CA ALA A 154 1.46 -11.43 -11.47
C ALA A 154 2.28 -10.90 -12.65
N VAL A 155 2.27 -9.58 -12.90
CA VAL A 155 3.07 -8.94 -13.95
C VAL A 155 4.57 -9.11 -13.68
N THR A 156 5.01 -8.87 -12.45
CA THR A 156 6.43 -8.98 -12.06
C THR A 156 6.92 -10.42 -12.23
N LYS A 157 6.13 -11.41 -11.79
CA LYS A 157 6.44 -12.83 -11.93
C LYS A 157 6.56 -13.24 -13.39
N ALA A 158 5.62 -12.83 -14.24
CA ALA A 158 5.68 -13.11 -15.67
C ALA A 158 6.92 -12.47 -16.34
N TRP A 159 7.23 -11.22 -15.99
CA TRP A 159 8.43 -10.54 -16.48
C TRP A 159 9.71 -11.26 -16.05
N MET A 160 9.80 -11.68 -14.78
CA MET A 160 10.97 -12.40 -14.28
C MET A 160 11.17 -13.76 -14.97
N LEU A 161 10.10 -14.53 -15.16
CA LEU A 161 10.17 -15.84 -15.81
C LEU A 161 10.43 -15.77 -17.33
N SER A 162 10.29 -14.58 -17.93
CA SER A 162 10.55 -14.37 -19.36
C SER A 162 12.02 -14.13 -19.72
N LYS A 163 12.91 -14.08 -18.72
CA LYS A 163 14.32 -13.65 -18.88
C LYS A 163 15.24 -14.56 -18.10
N ASP A 164 16.50 -14.64 -18.54
CA ASP A 164 17.52 -15.31 -17.76
C ASP A 164 18.03 -14.44 -16.59
N ALA A 165 18.70 -15.08 -15.63
CA ALA A 165 19.18 -14.42 -14.42
C ALA A 165 20.23 -13.32 -14.68
N SER A 166 20.99 -13.42 -15.77
CA SER A 166 22.02 -12.43 -16.12
C SER A 166 21.38 -11.16 -16.68
N GLU A 167 20.38 -11.32 -17.56
CA GLU A 167 19.57 -10.21 -18.06
C GLU A 167 18.83 -9.50 -16.93
N LEU A 168 18.16 -10.25 -16.05
CA LEU A 168 17.48 -9.70 -14.87
C LEU A 168 18.44 -8.95 -13.95
N SER A 169 19.63 -9.50 -13.71
CA SER A 169 20.67 -8.85 -12.90
C SER A 169 21.08 -7.51 -13.49
N ARG A 170 21.29 -7.44 -14.80
CA ARG A 170 21.62 -6.21 -15.53
C ARG A 170 20.49 -5.19 -15.49
N LEU A 171 19.25 -5.61 -15.76
CA LEU A 171 18.07 -4.73 -15.80
C LEU A 171 17.71 -4.18 -14.42
N ALA A 172 17.75 -5.02 -13.39
CA ALA A 172 17.43 -4.62 -12.02
C ALA A 172 18.62 -4.00 -11.28
N GLY A 173 19.84 -4.03 -11.83
CA GLY A 173 21.03 -3.47 -11.19
C GLY A 173 21.40 -4.15 -9.86
N ILE A 174 21.08 -5.44 -9.71
CA ILE A 174 21.36 -6.22 -8.50
C ILE A 174 22.20 -7.45 -8.82
N ARG A 175 22.99 -7.95 -7.85
CA ARG A 175 23.85 -9.12 -8.06
C ARG A 175 23.02 -10.37 -8.42
N PRO A 176 23.53 -11.27 -9.29
CA PRO A 176 22.79 -12.46 -9.73
C PRO A 176 22.29 -13.35 -8.58
N GLN A 177 23.05 -13.44 -7.48
CA GLN A 177 22.65 -14.20 -6.29
C GLN A 177 21.32 -13.72 -5.67
N TYR A 178 20.98 -12.44 -5.79
CA TYR A 178 19.72 -11.90 -5.29
C TYR A 178 18.57 -12.15 -6.27
N VAL A 179 18.86 -12.11 -7.58
CA VAL A 179 17.90 -12.49 -8.62
C VAL A 179 17.50 -13.96 -8.46
N ALA A 180 18.47 -14.85 -8.32
CA ALA A 180 18.24 -16.29 -8.15
C ALA A 180 17.31 -16.57 -6.95
N LYS A 181 17.57 -15.94 -5.80
CA LYS A 181 16.70 -16.05 -4.62
C LYS A 181 15.27 -15.59 -4.87
N VAL A 182 15.09 -14.53 -5.65
CA VAL A 182 13.75 -14.01 -5.94
C VAL A 182 13.03 -14.93 -6.95
N LEU A 183 13.73 -15.45 -7.96
CA LEU A 183 13.19 -16.46 -8.87
C LEU A 183 12.71 -17.71 -8.11
N GLU A 184 13.53 -18.24 -7.21
CA GLU A 184 13.13 -19.34 -6.33
C GLU A 184 11.90 -18.98 -5.49
N ALA A 185 11.84 -17.74 -4.98
CA ALA A 185 10.75 -17.30 -4.12
C ALA A 185 9.41 -17.14 -4.85
N ILE A 186 9.39 -16.56 -6.06
CA ILE A 186 8.15 -16.29 -6.80
C ILE A 186 7.47 -17.57 -7.30
N GLU A 187 8.20 -18.68 -7.39
CA GLU A 187 7.67 -19.99 -7.76
C GLU A 187 7.06 -20.75 -6.58
N ARG A 188 7.32 -20.31 -5.34
CA ARG A 188 6.76 -20.96 -4.15
C ARG A 188 5.22 -20.80 -4.09
N PRO A 189 4.49 -21.87 -3.71
CA PRO A 189 3.03 -21.83 -3.66
C PRO A 189 2.48 -20.95 -2.52
N ASP A 190 3.29 -20.63 -1.51
CA ASP A 190 2.92 -19.75 -0.39
C ASP A 190 3.18 -18.26 -0.67
N ILE A 191 3.66 -17.91 -1.87
CA ILE A 191 3.91 -16.54 -2.31
C ILE A 191 2.96 -16.19 -3.45
N ALA A 192 1.93 -15.40 -3.13
CA ALA A 192 0.94 -14.91 -4.08
C ALA A 192 0.98 -13.38 -4.26
N GLN A 193 1.69 -12.66 -3.38
CA GLN A 193 1.66 -11.20 -3.30
C GLN A 193 3.04 -10.62 -2.98
N LEU A 194 3.28 -9.36 -3.37
CA LEU A 194 4.60 -8.73 -3.32
C LEU A 194 5.18 -8.62 -1.90
N ASN A 195 4.35 -8.19 -0.94
CA ASN A 195 4.79 -8.01 0.44
C ASN A 195 5.27 -9.32 1.11
N GLN A 196 4.91 -10.49 0.56
CA GLN A 196 5.26 -11.81 1.08
C GLN A 196 6.71 -12.17 0.76
N LEU A 197 7.29 -11.61 -0.32
CA LEU A 197 8.70 -11.77 -0.66
C LEU A 197 9.63 -11.25 0.45
N ALA A 198 9.17 -10.27 1.23
CA ALA A 198 9.90 -9.74 2.39
C ALA A 198 10.12 -10.77 3.51
N ARG A 199 9.38 -11.88 3.51
CA ARG A 199 9.50 -12.98 4.48
C ARG A 199 10.59 -13.97 4.10
N VAL A 200 11.09 -13.91 2.87
CA VAL A 200 12.08 -14.84 2.35
C VAL A 200 13.47 -14.39 2.75
N ASN A 201 14.20 -15.29 3.41
CA ASN A 201 15.51 -14.97 3.97
C ASN A 201 16.51 -14.60 2.87
N GLY A 202 17.10 -13.41 2.98
CA GLY A 202 18.03 -12.89 1.98
C GLY A 202 17.39 -12.10 0.83
N ILE A 203 16.07 -11.89 0.82
CA ILE A 203 15.40 -10.91 -0.04
C ILE A 203 15.15 -9.64 0.78
N GLY A 204 15.87 -8.57 0.47
CA GLY A 204 15.71 -7.28 1.13
C GLY A 204 14.72 -6.35 0.40
N ILE A 205 14.24 -5.32 1.10
CA ILE A 205 13.35 -4.30 0.52
C ILE A 205 13.98 -3.64 -0.71
N ARG A 206 15.28 -3.32 -0.66
CA ARG A 206 15.99 -2.74 -1.81
C ARG A 206 16.04 -3.69 -3.02
N THR A 207 16.16 -4.99 -2.80
CA THR A 207 16.10 -6.01 -3.86
C THR A 207 14.72 -5.99 -4.52
N MET A 208 13.65 -5.98 -3.73
CA MET A 208 12.28 -5.91 -4.23
C MET A 208 12.01 -4.60 -4.99
N GLU A 209 12.41 -3.45 -4.44
CA GLU A 209 12.30 -2.14 -5.11
C GLU A 209 12.98 -2.15 -6.48
N SER A 210 14.18 -2.74 -6.58
CA SER A 210 14.98 -2.75 -7.81
C SER A 210 14.37 -3.64 -8.88
N ILE A 211 13.98 -4.88 -8.52
CA ILE A 211 13.30 -5.81 -9.43
C ILE A 211 11.99 -5.21 -9.91
N PHE A 212 11.23 -4.64 -8.99
CA PHE A 212 9.92 -4.10 -9.28
C PHE A 212 9.99 -2.89 -10.22
N ARG A 213 10.90 -1.96 -9.95
CA ARG A 213 11.17 -0.81 -10.83
C ARG A 213 11.53 -1.27 -12.25
N ALA A 214 12.41 -2.26 -12.37
CA ALA A 214 12.82 -2.81 -13.67
C ALA A 214 11.67 -3.51 -14.41
N SER A 215 10.78 -4.21 -13.69
CA SER A 215 9.60 -4.82 -14.31
C SER A 215 8.64 -3.78 -14.88
N ARG A 216 8.52 -2.61 -14.26
CA ARG A 216 7.62 -1.54 -14.74
C ARG A 216 8.17 -0.76 -15.93
N SER A 217 9.48 -0.52 -15.98
CA SER A 217 10.09 0.24 -17.07
C SER A 217 10.10 -0.50 -18.42
N VAL A 218 9.73 -1.78 -18.45
CA VAL A 218 9.74 -2.65 -19.65
C VAL A 218 8.34 -3.13 -20.05
N GLY A 219 7.30 -2.78 -19.28
CA GLY A 219 5.91 -3.10 -19.62
C GLY A 219 5.37 -2.28 -20.81
N PRO A 220 4.22 -2.65 -21.40
CA PRO A 220 3.63 -1.93 -22.54
C PRO A 220 3.27 -0.46 -22.22
N GLU A 221 3.32 -0.04 -20.95
CA GLU A 221 3.13 1.34 -20.50
C GLU A 221 4.44 2.14 -20.32
N GLY A 222 5.59 1.59 -20.70
CA GLY A 222 6.92 2.22 -20.56
C GLY A 222 7.19 3.44 -21.46
N GLY A 223 6.14 4.13 -21.93
CA GLY A 223 6.21 5.28 -22.83
C GLY A 223 5.46 6.50 -22.31
N GLY A 224 5.39 6.68 -20.99
CA GLY A 224 4.93 7.93 -20.38
C GLY A 224 6.09 8.61 -19.67
N ASP A 225 6.48 9.79 -20.14
CA ASP A 225 7.19 10.76 -19.30
C ASP A 225 6.48 10.81 -17.94
N HIS A 226 7.16 10.37 -16.88
CA HIS A 226 6.74 10.63 -15.50
C HIS A 226 7.01 12.10 -15.18
N ASN A 227 6.36 12.99 -15.94
CA ASN A 227 6.19 14.39 -15.62
C ASN A 227 4.75 14.62 -15.16
N ALA A 228 4.25 13.73 -14.31
CA ALA A 228 3.12 14.05 -13.46
C ALA A 228 3.71 14.79 -12.25
N SER A 229 3.79 16.12 -12.36
CA SER A 229 3.89 17.00 -11.21
C SER A 229 2.68 16.73 -10.31
N GLY A 230 2.78 15.70 -9.47
CA GLY A 230 1.79 15.39 -8.47
C GLY A 230 1.66 16.62 -7.59
N GLN A 231 0.58 17.38 -7.78
CA GLN A 231 0.15 18.43 -6.87
C GLN A 231 -0.20 17.74 -5.56
N GLY A 232 0.82 17.39 -4.77
CA GLY A 232 0.57 16.82 -3.46
C GLY A 232 0.03 17.94 -2.60
N THR A 233 -1.22 17.79 -2.24
CA THR A 233 -1.84 18.58 -1.21
C THR A 233 -1.11 18.32 0.11
N LEU A 234 -0.94 19.38 0.91
CA LEU A 234 -0.50 19.24 2.30
C LEU A 234 -1.43 18.28 3.05
N PRO A 235 -0.95 17.61 4.11
CA PRO A 235 -1.80 16.79 4.99
C PRO A 235 -3.06 17.54 5.42
N LEU A 236 -4.16 16.78 5.53
CA LEU A 236 -5.52 17.24 5.77
C LEU A 236 -5.72 17.75 7.20
#